data_AF-A0A0B0EQ13-F1
#
_entry.id   AF-A0A0B0EQ13-F1
#
_cell.length_a   1.000
_cell.length_b   1.000
_cell.length_c   1.000
_cell.angle_alpha   90.00
_cell.angle_beta   90.00
_cell.angle_gamma   90.00
#
_symmetry.space_group_name_H-M   'P 1'
#
loop_
_entity.id
_entity.type
_entity.pdbx_description
1 polymer ?
#
loop_
_entity_poly.entity_id
_entity_poly.type
_entity_poly.pdbx_seq_one_letter_code
_entity_poly.pdbx_strand_id
1 'polypeptide(L)' 'MKKYDLLIIGGGPGGYVAAIKAAQLGLSVAHRKG' A
#
# COMPACT_ATOMS: atom_id res chain seq x y z
N MET A 1 9.83 13.10 8.41
CA MET A 1 8.64 12.59 7.67
C MET A 1 9.05 11.35 6.89
N LYS A 2 8.30 10.25 6.95
CA LYS A 2 8.54 9.09 6.06
C LYS A 2 7.95 9.40 4.68
N LYS A 3 8.73 9.21 3.62
CA LYS A 3 8.23 9.24 2.24
C LYS A 3 7.76 7.83 1.87
N TYR A 4 6.63 7.76 1.20
CA TYR A 4 6.08 6.55 0.60
C TYR A 4 5.80 6.85 -0.86
N ASP A 5 5.98 5.85 -1.70
CA ASP A 5 5.72 5.94 -3.14
C ASP A 5 4.22 5.73 -3.45
N LEU A 6 3.50 5.04 -2.55
CA LEU A 6 2.09 4.72 -2.72
C LEU A 6 1.34 4.77 -1.38
N LEU A 7 0.16 5.38 -1.37
CA LEU A 7 -0.79 5.35 -0.26
C LEU A 7 -2.02 4.53 -0.65
N ILE A 8 -2.33 3.50 0.12
CA ILE A 8 -3.53 2.68 -0.04
C ILE A 8 -4.53 3.05 1.06
N ILE A 9 -5.74 3.44 0.63
CA ILE A 9 -6.86 3.78 1.52
C ILE A 9 -7.89 2.66 1.43
N GLY A 10 -8.03 1.90 2.53
CA GLY A 10 -8.95 0.77 2.62
C GLY A 10 -8.26 -0.59 2.70
N GLY A 11 -8.73 -1.45 3.62
CA GLY A 11 -8.16 -2.77 3.92
C GLY A 11 -8.93 -3.96 3.33
N GLY A 12 -9.81 -3.72 2.36
CA GLY A 12 -10.54 -4.80 1.69
C GLY A 12 -9.65 -5.66 0.79
N PRO A 13 -10.20 -6.71 0.16
CA PRO A 13 -9.44 -7.65 -0.68
C PRO A 13 -8.58 -6.97 -1.75
N GLY A 14 -9.11 -5.92 -2.39
CA GLY A 14 -8.35 -5.13 -3.37
C GLY A 14 -7.18 -4.33 -2.78
N GLY A 15 -7.33 -3.81 -1.56
CA GLY A 15 -6.27 -3.05 -0.88
C GLY A 15 -5.09 -3.94 -0.50
N TYR A 16 -5.37 -5.18 -0.08
CA TYR A 16 -4.32 -6.16 0.25
C TYR A 16 -3.58 -6.62 -1.01
N VAL A 17 -4.30 -6.91 -2.09
CA VAL A 17 -3.71 -7.29 -3.39
C VAL A 17 -2.83 -6.17 -3.93
N ALA A 18 -3.29 -4.91 -3.87
CA ALA A 18 -2.50 -3.75 -4.28
C ALA A 18 -1.22 -3.57 -3.45
N ALA A 19 -1.30 -3.78 -2.12
CA ALA A 19 -0.14 -3.68 -1.23
C ALA A 19 0.92 -4.74 -1.55
N ILE A 20 0.49 -6.00 -1.76
CA ILE A 20 1.40 -7.09 -2.14
C ILE A 20 2.08 -6.80 -3.48
N LYS A 21 1.31 -6.35 -4.48
CA LYS A 21 1.87 -6.04 -5.80
C LYS A 21 2.88 -4.88 -5.73
N ALA A 22 2.57 -3.84 -4.97
CA ALA A 22 3.47 -2.70 -4.80
C ALA A 22 4.76 -3.10 -4.06
N ALA A 23 4.69 -4.01 -3.06
CA ALA A 23 5.88 -4.56 -2.42
C ALA A 23 6.75 -5.39 -3.38
N GLN A 24 6.14 -6.19 -4.26
CA GLN A 24 6.86 -6.94 -5.31
C GLN A 24 7.59 -6.03 -6.31
N LEU A 25 7.06 -4.83 -6.53
CA LEU A 25 7.68 -3.81 -7.37
C LEU A 25 8.72 -2.96 -6.62
N GLY A 26 8.99 -3.27 -5.34
CA GLY A 26 9.95 -2.54 -4.51
C GLY A 26 9.48 -1.15 -4.06
N LEU A 27 8.18 -0.87 -4.15
CA LEU A 27 7.62 0.43 -3.75
C LEU A 27 7.44 0.48 -2.22
N SER A 28 7.73 1.63 -1.64
CA SER A 28 7.41 1.91 -0.23
C SER A 28 5.93 2.27 -0.10
N VAL A 29 5.14 1.42 0.57
CA VAL A 29 3.68 1.57 0.66
C VAL A 29 3.25 1.95 2.07
N ALA A 30 2.36 2.95 2.18
CA ALA A 30 1.61 3.22 3.41
C ALA A 30 0.20 2.64 3.27
N HIS A 31 -0.24 1.85 4.25
CA HIS A 31 -1.61 1.37 4.34
C HIS A 31 -2.34 2.10 5.46
N ARG A 32 -3.40 2.84 5.12
CA ARG A 32 -4.27 3.47 6.11
C ARG A 32 -5.58 2.70 6.15
N LYS A 33 -5.82 2.02 7.27
CA LYS A 33 -7.14 1.49 7.60
C LYS A 33 -8.00 2.68 8.04
N GLY A 34 -8.96 3.04 7.20
CA GLY A 34 -10.13 3.81 7.61
C GLY A 34 -11.11 2.92 8.35
#